data_AF-A0A673CBE4-F1
#
_entry.id   AF-A0A673CBE4-F1
#
_cell.length_a   1.000
_cell.length_b   1.000
_cell.length_c   1.000
_cell.angle_alpha   90.00
_cell.angle_beta   90.00
_cell.angle_gamma   90.00
#
_symmetry.space_group_name_H-M   'P 1'
#
loop_
_entity.id
_entity.type
_entity.pdbx_description
1 polymer ?
#
loop_
_entity_poly.entity_id
_entity_poly.type
_entity_poly.pdbx_seq_one_letter_code
_entity_poly.pdbx_strand_id
1 'polypeptide(L)' 'MALERGYRVDFCEPDTSWKFDPLELERRNKHGVPQEKIAQMLDRFSFPISVDIVMSSQEPPHVNQRHRTEPQTTRKYQH' A
#
# COMPACT_ATOMS: atom_id res chain seq x y z
N MET A 1 -8.99 -11.94 -8.43
CA MET A 1 -8.90 -11.18 -7.15
C MET A 1 -9.20 -12.09 -5.96
N ALA A 2 -8.86 -11.69 -4.71
CA ALA A 2 -9.14 -12.49 -3.51
C ALA A 2 -10.64 -12.79 -3.33
N LEU A 3 -11.50 -11.81 -3.61
CA LEU A 3 -12.96 -11.98 -3.53
C LEU A 3 -13.51 -13.04 -4.49
N GLU A 4 -13.04 -13.07 -5.74
CA GLU A 4 -13.44 -14.07 -6.75
C GLU A 4 -13.11 -15.51 -6.33
N ARG A 5 -12.17 -15.68 -5.39
CA ARG A 5 -11.75 -16.98 -4.85
C ARG A 5 -12.44 -17.31 -3.52
N GLY A 6 -13.44 -16.53 -3.12
CA GLY A 6 -14.23 -16.76 -1.90
C GLY A 6 -13.54 -16.35 -0.60
N TYR A 7 -12.44 -15.58 -0.66
CA TYR A 7 -11.80 -15.07 0.55
C TYR A 7 -12.57 -13.88 1.13
N ARG A 8 -12.70 -13.87 2.46
CA ARG A 8 -13.15 -12.70 3.22
C ARG A 8 -11.95 -11.77 3.45
N VAL A 9 -12.19 -10.47 3.32
CA VAL A 9 -11.19 -9.42 3.57
C VAL A 9 -11.75 -8.51 4.66
N ASP A 10 -11.01 -8.36 5.75
CA ASP A 10 -11.33 -7.45 6.85
C ASP A 10 -10.19 -6.42 6.98
N PHE A 11 -10.53 -5.16 7.26
CA PHE A 11 -9.56 -4.08 7.43
C PHE A 11 -9.26 -3.85 8.91
N CYS A 12 -8.00 -4.05 9.31
CA CYS A 12 -7.52 -3.81 10.66
C CYS A 12 -6.67 -2.54 10.70
N GLU A 13 -7.24 -1.44 11.17
CA GLU A 13 -6.48 -0.22 11.44
C GLU A 13 -6.02 -0.16 12.90
N PRO A 14 -4.81 0.36 13.17
CA PRO A 14 -4.39 0.64 14.54
C PRO A 14 -5.23 1.78 15.12
N ASP A 15 -5.77 1.57 16.32
CA ASP A 15 -6.41 2.64 17.10
C ASP A 15 -5.36 3.43 17.86
N THR A 16 -4.78 4.41 17.16
CA THR A 16 -3.73 5.27 17.71
C THR A 16 -4.07 6.73 17.45
N SER A 17 -3.90 7.57 18.46
CA SER A 17 -4.13 9.01 18.35
C SER A 17 -3.23 9.70 17.32
N TRP A 18 -2.08 9.11 16.97
CA TRP A 18 -1.10 9.65 16.04
C TRP A 18 -1.24 9.16 14.59
N LYS A 19 -2.26 8.35 14.25
CA LYS A 19 -2.36 7.72 12.91
C LYS A 19 -2.50 8.71 11.74
N PHE A 20 -2.85 9.97 12.02
CA PHE A 20 -2.97 11.04 11.03
C PHE A 20 -2.01 12.21 11.29
N ASP A 21 -1.04 12.05 12.19
CA ASP A 21 -0.05 13.08 12.49
C ASP A 21 1.25 12.79 11.71
N PRO A 22 1.58 13.59 10.68
CA PRO A 22 2.78 13.36 9.87
C PRO A 22 4.08 13.36 10.68
N LEU A 23 4.18 14.19 11.73
CA LEU A 23 5.38 14.33 12.55
C LEU A 23 5.57 13.08 13.42
N GLU A 24 4.50 12.64 14.09
CA GLU A 24 4.54 11.45 14.92
C GLU A 24 4.76 10.17 14.09
N LEU A 25 4.23 10.13 12.86
CA LEU A 25 4.47 9.06 11.91
C LEU A 25 5.92 9.02 11.43
N GLU A 26 6.53 10.17 11.11
CA GLU A 26 7.95 10.25 10.74
C GLU A 26 8.84 9.73 11.88
N ARG A 27 8.60 10.18 13.12
CA ARG A 27 9.38 9.76 14.30
C ARG A 27 9.31 8.26 14.58
N ARG A 28 8.19 7.61 14.24
CA ARG A 28 8.00 6.15 14.39
C ARG A 28 8.39 5.35 13.16
N ASN A 29 8.69 6.00 12.04
CA ASN A 29 8.97 5.34 10.78
C ASN A 29 10.34 4.64 10.79
N LYS A 30 10.35 3.30 10.74
CA LYS A 30 11.59 2.51 10.71
C LYS A 30 12.42 2.68 9.42
N HIS A 31 11.79 3.14 8.34
CA HIS A 31 12.37 3.19 7.00
C HIS A 31 12.80 4.61 6.59
N GLY A 32 12.73 5.59 7.51
CA GLY A 32 13.19 6.95 7.25
C GLY A 32 12.36 7.69 6.20
N VAL A 33 11.06 7.39 6.09
CA VAL A 33 10.18 8.14 5.19
C VAL A 33 9.99 9.57 5.75
N PRO A 34 10.38 10.62 5.00
CA PRO A 34 10.28 11.99 5.50
C PRO A 34 8.84 12.46 5.72
N GLN A 35 8.65 13.43 6.61
CA GLN A 35 7.34 14.01 6.96
C GLN A 35 6.58 14.49 5.71
N GLU A 36 7.26 15.18 4.78
CA GLU A 36 6.63 15.67 3.55
C GLU A 36 6.05 14.52 2.73
N LYS A 37 6.77 13.40 2.65
CA LYS A 37 6.31 12.23 1.91
C LYS A 37 5.13 11.55 2.60
N ILE A 38 5.13 11.52 3.93
CA ILE A 38 3.99 11.03 4.73
C ILE A 38 2.77 11.92 4.52
N ALA A 39 2.93 13.24 4.51
CA ALA A 39 1.83 14.17 4.22
C ALA A 39 1.23 13.92 2.83
N GLN A 40 2.07 13.70 1.81
CA GLN A 40 1.59 13.31 0.47
C GLN A 40 0.91 11.92 0.43
N MET A 41 1.25 11.01 1.35
CA MET A 41 0.55 9.73 1.48
C MET A 41 -0.80 9.91 2.15
N LEU A 42 -0.88 10.72 3.21
CA LEU A 42 -2.11 11.03 3.94
C LEU A 42 -3.12 11.80 3.09
N ASP A 43 -2.66 12.73 2.24
CA ASP A 43 -3.52 13.46 1.30
C ASP A 43 -4.28 12.53 0.34
N ARG A 44 -3.66 11.40 -0.02
CA ARG A 44 -4.23 10.37 -0.88
C ARG A 44 -4.85 9.21 -0.11
N PHE A 45 -4.79 9.24 1.22
CA PHE A 45 -5.31 8.16 2.06
C PHE A 45 -6.83 8.26 2.13
N SER A 46 -7.52 7.18 1.78
CA SER A 46 -8.98 7.12 1.85
C SER A 46 -9.42 6.62 3.22
N PHE A 47 -10.23 7.41 3.92
CA PHE A 47 -10.83 7.05 5.21
C PHE A 47 -12.31 7.47 5.27
N PRO A 48 -13.23 6.60 5.72
CA PRO A 48 -13.03 5.21 6.10
C PRO A 48 -12.71 4.33 4.88
N ILE A 49 -11.85 3.32 5.06
CA ILE A 49 -11.52 2.38 3.98
C ILE A 49 -12.69 1.40 3.75
N SER A 50 -12.95 1.06 2.48
CA SER A 50 -13.98 0.09 2.09
C SER A 50 -13.48 -0.85 1.00
N VAL A 51 -14.18 -1.99 0.85
CA VAL A 51 -13.89 -2.97 -0.20
C VAL A 51 -14.02 -2.32 -1.58
N ASP A 52 -15.03 -1.48 -1.79
CA ASP A 52 -15.27 -0.81 -3.08
C ASP A 52 -14.11 0.11 -3.48
N ILE A 53 -13.57 0.88 -2.53
CA ILE A 53 -12.41 1.75 -2.75
C ILE A 53 -11.22 0.90 -3.23
N VAL A 54 -10.95 -0.22 -2.55
CA VAL A 54 -9.87 -1.13 -2.94
C VAL A 54 -10.11 -1.75 -4.33
N MET A 55 -11.33 -2.17 -4.63
CA MET A 55 -11.67 -2.79 -5.91
C MET A 55 -11.61 -1.81 -7.10
N SER A 56 -11.84 -0.51 -6.85
CA SER A 56 -11.74 0.56 -7.85
C SER A 56 -10.32 1.10 -8.08
N SER A 57 -9.37 0.73 -7.21
CA SER A 57 -8.02 1.30 -7.22
C SER A 57 -7.26 1.01 -8.52
N GLN A 58 -6.39 1.94 -8.91
CA GLN A 58 -5.59 1.85 -10.13
C GLN A 58 -4.10 1.80 -9.76
N GLU A 59 -3.32 1.03 -10.51
CA GLU A 59 -1.87 0.96 -10.29
C GLU A 59 -1.21 2.30 -10.60
N PRO A 60 -0.30 2.78 -9.74
CA PRO A 60 0.34 4.06 -9.96
C PRO A 60 1.35 3.97 -11.12
N PRO A 61 1.56 5.06 -11.89
CA PRO A 61 2.36 5.02 -13.14
C PRO A 61 3.79 4.51 -12.99
N HIS A 62 4.42 4.74 -11.84
CA HIS A 62 5.80 4.33 -11.57
C HIS A 62 5.95 2.81 -11.38
N VAL A 63 4.88 2.09 -11.04
CA VAL A 63 4.89 0.62 -10.95
C VAL A 63 4.90 0.01 -12.34
N ASN A 64 4.05 0.51 -13.24
CA ASN A 64 4.00 0.06 -14.64
C ASN A 64 5.36 0.19 -15.36
N GLN A 65 6.15 1.22 -15.02
CA GLN A 65 7.49 1.39 -15.58
C GLN A 65 8.47 0.31 -15.12
N ARG A 66 8.40 -0.13 -13.86
CA ARG A 66 9.28 -1.20 -13.32
C ARG A 66 8.99 -2.56 -13.96
N HIS A 67 7.72 -2.90 -14.14
CA HIS A 67 7.33 -4.16 -14.79
C HIS A 67 7.84 -4.29 -16.23
N ARG A 68 8.02 -3.17 -16.93
CA ARG A 68 8.55 -3.16 -18.30
C ARG A 68 10.05 -3.43 -18.36
N THR A 69 10.78 -3.25 -17.26
CA THR A 69 12.24 -3.31 -17.20
C THR A 69 12.81 -4.58 -16.56
N GLU A 70 11.99 -5.42 -15.91
CA GLU A 70 12.47 -6.68 -15.33
C GLU A 70 12.33 -7.87 -16.30
N PRO A 71 13.44 -8.51 -16.73
CA PRO A 71 13.38 -9.77 -17.45
C PRO A 71 12.90 -10.89 -16.52
N GLN A 72 11.92 -11.68 -16.98
CA GLN A 72 11.37 -12.84 -16.28
C GLN A 72 12.45 -13.91 -16.03
N THR A 73 13.15 -13.87 -14.90
CA THR A 73 13.94 -15.02 -14.42
C THR A 73 12.98 -16.15 -14.04
N THR A 74 12.78 -17.07 -14.98
CA THR A 74 12.17 -18.37 -14.73
C THR A 74 13.03 -19.14 -13.72
N ARG A 75 12.63 -19.14 -12.44
CA ARG A 75 13.10 -20.16 -11.48
C ARG A 75 12.48 -21.49 -11.87
N LYS A 76 13.19 -22.23 -12.72
CA LYS A 76 12.93 -23.66 -12.93
C LYS A 76 13.30 -24.38 -11.64
N TYR A 77 12.31 -24.87 -10.91
CA TYR A 77 12.54 -25.80 -9.80
C TYR A 77 12.93 -27.14 -10.40
N GLN A 78 14.19 -27.50 -10.22
CA GLN A 78 14.71 -28.86 -10.32
C GLN A 78 14.71 -29.41 -8.90
N HIS A 79 13.91 -30.45 -8.62
CA HIS A 79 14.20 -31.58 -7.73
C HIS A 79 13.14 -32.65 -7.93
#